data_AF-A0A524KDW8-F1
#
_entry.id   AF-A0A524KDW8-F1
#
_cell.length_a   1.000
_cell.length_b   1.000
_cell.length_c   1.000
_cell.angle_alpha   90.00
_cell.angle_beta   90.00
_cell.angle_gamma   90.00
#
_symmetry.space_group_name_H-M   'P 1'
#
loop_
_entity.id
_entity.type
_entity.pdbx_description
1 polymer ?
#
loop_
_entity_poly.entity_id
_entity_poly.type
_entity_poly.pdbx_seq_one_letter_code
_entity_poly.pdbx_strand_id
1 'polypeptide(L)'
;MKALLIVENDDIAKLAGFYLKPLGFDVIRYRDPLKALDNLEEIDPDAVIMSARDFPRHWKSIVVNIRSFHEKTDCIVIILKGEFFPFEEAAKAAHLGVNGVVREDFADRSELGRFQKILKRYIEVDEARISDRQQPDEWDRLDFTFGHPRTLALVSGRIETISATGLSFLADFPALVADLEPGDMIEDGSLRVDRDIVPCPCVVVRNGAVMAFKFDSMESKDLAELEQYLKSRTERQITGLLKK
;
A
#
# COMPACT_ATOMS: atom_id res chain seq x y z
N MET A 1 4.36 -8.81 6.06
CA MET A 1 3.47 -8.72 4.88
C MET A 1 2.67 -10.01 4.74
N LYS A 2 1.44 -9.98 4.25
CA LYS A 2 0.58 -11.15 3.98
C LYS A 2 0.52 -11.41 2.48
N ALA A 3 0.75 -12.65 2.06
CA ALA A 3 0.55 -13.09 0.69
C ALA A 3 -0.63 -14.06 0.61
N LEU A 4 -1.65 -13.72 -0.17
CA LEU A 4 -2.77 -14.58 -0.49
C LEU A 4 -2.45 -15.42 -1.73
N LEU A 5 -2.48 -16.73 -1.57
CA LEU A 5 -2.18 -17.70 -2.62
C LEU A 5 -3.46 -18.44 -3.01
N ILE A 6 -3.97 -18.18 -4.21
CA ILE A 6 -5.20 -18.79 -4.74
C ILE A 6 -4.79 -19.83 -5.79
N VAL A 7 -4.48 -21.04 -5.32
CA VAL A 7 -3.91 -22.13 -6.13
C VAL A 7 -4.45 -23.47 -5.64
N GLU A 8 -5.05 -24.24 -6.54
CA GLU A 8 -5.56 -25.58 -6.25
C GLU A 8 -4.41 -26.59 -6.17
N ASN A 9 -3.43 -26.49 -7.07
CA ASN A 9 -2.28 -27.39 -7.12
C ASN A 9 -1.36 -27.25 -5.88
N ASP A 10 -1.16 -28.36 -5.17
CA ASP A 10 -0.36 -28.41 -3.94
C ASP A 10 1.13 -28.15 -4.14
N ASP A 11 1.71 -28.61 -5.23
CA ASP A 11 3.14 -28.49 -5.49
C ASP A 11 3.51 -27.06 -5.88
N ILE A 12 2.70 -26.46 -6.76
CA ILE A 12 2.82 -25.04 -7.11
C ILE A 12 2.65 -24.17 -5.88
N ALA A 13 1.66 -24.47 -5.03
CA ALA A 13 1.43 -23.69 -3.83
C ALA A 13 2.61 -23.76 -2.85
N LYS A 14 3.19 -24.95 -2.67
CA LYS A 14 4.40 -25.14 -1.84
C LYS A 14 5.59 -24.37 -2.41
N LEU A 15 5.81 -24.43 -3.72
CA LEU A 15 6.91 -23.73 -4.38
C LEU A 15 6.76 -22.21 -4.29
N ALA A 16 5.59 -21.68 -4.63
CA ALA A 16 5.31 -20.25 -4.49
C ALA A 16 5.51 -19.78 -3.04
N GLY A 17 4.97 -20.53 -2.07
CA GLY A 17 5.16 -20.25 -0.65
C GLY A 17 6.64 -20.31 -0.21
N PHE A 18 7.43 -21.26 -0.73
CA PHE A 18 8.86 -21.35 -0.45
C PHE A 18 9.63 -20.11 -0.91
N TYR A 19 9.25 -19.48 -2.01
CA TYR A 19 9.91 -18.26 -2.50
C TYR A 19 9.37 -16.98 -1.88
N LEU A 20 8.14 -16.99 -1.36
CA LEU A 20 7.51 -15.86 -0.68
C LEU A 20 8.00 -15.70 0.77
N LYS A 21 8.20 -16.80 1.51
CA LYS A 21 8.63 -16.74 2.92
C LYS A 21 9.95 -15.99 3.15
N PRO A 22 11.04 -16.22 2.37
CA PRO A 22 12.29 -15.48 2.52
C PRO A 22 12.17 -13.98 2.24
N LEU A 23 11.09 -13.57 1.59
CA LEU A 23 10.77 -12.19 1.27
C LEU A 23 9.92 -11.52 2.37
N GLY A 24 9.70 -12.17 3.51
CA GLY A 24 8.95 -11.60 4.64
C GLY A 24 7.43 -11.72 4.54
N PHE A 25 6.93 -12.54 3.61
CA PHE A 25 5.50 -12.83 3.51
C PHE A 25 5.09 -14.00 4.41
N ASP A 26 4.02 -13.77 5.18
CA ASP A 26 3.20 -14.84 5.72
C ASP A 26 2.19 -15.28 4.66
N VAL A 27 2.07 -16.59 4.41
CA VAL A 27 1.36 -17.12 3.24
C VAL A 27 0.05 -17.76 3.68
N ILE A 28 -1.07 -17.17 3.22
CA ILE A 28 -2.42 -17.68 3.41
C ILE A 28 -2.86 -18.29 2.09
N ARG A 29 -3.29 -19.55 2.11
CA ARG A 29 -3.69 -20.27 0.90
C ARG A 29 -5.19 -20.54 0.85
N TYR A 30 -5.77 -20.29 -0.32
CA TYR A 30 -7.11 -20.74 -0.68
C TYR A 30 -7.05 -21.67 -1.90
N ARG A 31 -7.86 -22.73 -1.87
CA ARG A 31 -8.13 -23.61 -3.02
C ARG A 31 -9.45 -23.27 -3.72
N ASP A 32 -10.16 -22.27 -3.22
CA ASP A 32 -11.45 -21.83 -3.74
C ASP A 32 -11.39 -20.30 -3.91
N PRO A 33 -11.48 -19.78 -5.14
CA PRO A 33 -11.40 -18.35 -5.39
C PRO A 33 -12.60 -17.58 -4.84
N LEU A 34 -13.77 -18.21 -4.66
CA LEU A 34 -14.94 -17.54 -4.10
C LEU A 34 -14.77 -17.33 -2.60
N LYS A 35 -14.28 -18.35 -1.89
CA LYS A 35 -13.92 -18.19 -0.47
C LYS A 35 -12.80 -17.16 -0.28
N ALA A 36 -11.82 -17.14 -1.18
CA ALA A 36 -10.77 -16.14 -1.15
C ALA A 36 -11.32 -14.72 -1.33
N LEU A 37 -12.27 -14.54 -2.26
CA LEU A 37 -12.96 -13.27 -2.50
C LEU A 37 -13.77 -12.81 -1.29
N ASP A 38 -14.56 -13.71 -0.68
CA ASP A 38 -15.40 -13.41 0.47
C ASP A 38 -14.60 -12.95 1.70
N ASN A 39 -13.36 -13.42 1.84
CA ASN A 39 -12.48 -13.08 2.97
C ASN A 39 -11.43 -12.03 2.60
N LEU A 40 -11.46 -11.48 1.37
CA LEU A 40 -10.37 -10.65 0.86
C LEU A 40 -10.18 -9.36 1.67
N GLU A 41 -11.28 -8.74 2.09
CA GLU A 41 -11.30 -7.53 2.93
C GLU A 41 -10.73 -7.78 4.34
N GLU A 42 -11.04 -8.93 4.95
CA GLU A 42 -10.50 -9.29 6.26
C GLU A 42 -9.01 -9.68 6.18
N ILE A 43 -8.65 -10.38 5.10
CA ILE A 43 -7.25 -10.80 4.88
C ILE A 43 -6.38 -9.57 4.63
N ASP A 44 -6.85 -8.59 3.86
CA ASP A 44 -6.12 -7.37 3.47
C ASP A 44 -4.66 -7.70 3.04
N PRO A 45 -4.47 -8.42 1.91
CA PRO A 45 -3.17 -8.94 1.53
C PRO A 45 -2.29 -7.91 0.82
N ASP A 46 -1.00 -7.90 1.14
CA ASP A 46 0.02 -7.10 0.44
C ASP A 46 0.39 -7.70 -0.93
N ALA A 47 0.16 -9.00 -1.12
CA ALA A 47 0.35 -9.69 -2.39
C ALA A 47 -0.71 -10.76 -2.64
N VAL A 48 -1.18 -10.88 -3.88
CA VAL A 48 -2.06 -11.94 -4.35
C VAL A 48 -1.43 -12.68 -5.52
N ILE A 49 -1.24 -13.98 -5.34
CA ILE A 49 -0.71 -14.87 -6.36
C ILE A 49 -1.82 -15.86 -6.72
N MET A 50 -2.27 -15.84 -7.97
CA MET A 50 -3.43 -16.62 -8.39
C MET A 50 -3.15 -17.46 -9.64
N SER A 51 -3.54 -18.73 -9.60
CA SER A 51 -3.48 -19.60 -10.79
C SER A 51 -4.65 -19.33 -11.73
N ALA A 52 -4.35 -18.80 -12.92
CA ALA A 52 -5.29 -18.72 -14.02
C ALA A 52 -5.43 -20.05 -14.78
N ARG A 53 -4.56 -21.04 -14.49
CA ARG A 53 -4.73 -22.40 -14.99
C ARG A 53 -5.84 -23.11 -14.21
N ASP A 54 -5.80 -23.03 -12.88
CA ASP A 54 -6.80 -23.64 -12.00
C ASP A 54 -8.12 -22.86 -12.10
N PHE A 55 -8.05 -21.52 -12.14
CA PHE A 55 -9.22 -20.64 -12.08
C PHE A 55 -9.27 -19.61 -13.22
N PRO A 56 -9.40 -20.04 -14.49
CA PRO A 56 -9.27 -19.15 -15.66
C PRO A 56 -10.31 -18.02 -15.72
N ARG A 57 -11.47 -18.20 -15.05
CA ARG A 57 -12.56 -17.21 -15.05
C ARG A 57 -12.59 -16.28 -13.84
N HIS A 58 -11.91 -16.63 -12.75
CA HIS A 58 -12.10 -15.95 -11.46
C HIS A 58 -11.08 -14.85 -11.18
N TRP A 59 -9.91 -14.88 -11.84
CA TRP A 59 -8.85 -13.93 -11.57
C TRP A 59 -9.29 -12.47 -11.80
N LYS A 60 -10.16 -12.21 -12.78
CA LYS A 60 -10.65 -10.85 -13.05
C LYS A 60 -11.43 -10.28 -11.87
N SER A 61 -12.30 -11.08 -11.27
CA SER A 61 -13.13 -10.66 -10.14
C SER A 61 -12.27 -10.32 -8.91
N ILE A 62 -11.28 -11.18 -8.62
CA ILE A 62 -10.31 -10.93 -7.54
C ILE A 62 -9.55 -9.63 -7.80
N VAL A 63 -9.02 -9.44 -9.01
CA VAL A 63 -8.23 -8.25 -9.35
C VAL A 63 -9.06 -6.98 -9.31
N VAL A 64 -10.26 -6.99 -9.88
CA VAL A 64 -11.16 -5.83 -9.84
C VAL A 64 -11.51 -5.46 -8.40
N ASN A 65 -11.79 -6.45 -7.54
CA ASN A 65 -12.09 -6.21 -6.14
C ASN A 65 -10.86 -5.64 -5.39
N ILE A 66 -9.67 -6.21 -5.56
CA ILE A 66 -8.45 -5.64 -4.96
C ILE A 66 -8.23 -4.20 -5.45
N ARG A 67 -8.42 -3.96 -6.74
CA ARG A 67 -8.14 -2.66 -7.37
C ARG A 67 -9.20 -1.60 -7.08
N SER A 68 -10.35 -1.96 -6.51
CA SER A 68 -11.28 -0.97 -5.97
C SER A 68 -10.83 -0.39 -4.62
N PHE A 69 -9.90 -1.06 -3.93
CA PHE A 69 -9.42 -0.63 -2.60
C PHE A 69 -7.91 -0.35 -2.56
N HIS A 70 -7.11 -0.95 -3.45
CA HIS A 70 -5.65 -0.86 -3.42
C HIS A 70 -5.05 -0.48 -4.78
N GLU A 71 -4.15 0.49 -4.77
CA GLU A 71 -3.32 0.80 -5.94
C GLU A 71 -2.37 -0.38 -6.27
N LYS A 72 -1.80 -0.36 -7.48
CA LYS A 72 -0.85 -1.40 -7.93
C LYS A 72 0.38 -1.53 -7.03
N THR A 73 0.75 -0.45 -6.35
CA THR A 73 1.92 -0.44 -5.45
C THR A 73 1.61 -1.01 -4.07
N ASP A 74 0.34 -1.05 -3.69
CA ASP A 74 -0.06 -1.35 -2.31
C ASP A 74 -0.49 -2.82 -2.16
N CYS A 75 -1.04 -3.40 -3.23
CA CYS A 75 -1.25 -4.85 -3.33
C CYS A 75 -0.72 -5.39 -4.65
N ILE A 76 0.27 -6.28 -4.58
CA ILE A 76 0.93 -6.88 -5.74
C ILE A 76 0.08 -8.05 -6.25
N VAL A 77 -0.42 -7.99 -7.48
CA VAL A 77 -1.14 -9.10 -8.10
C VAL A 77 -0.27 -9.79 -9.14
N ILE A 78 -0.05 -11.10 -8.98
CA ILE A 78 0.63 -11.95 -9.96
C ILE A 78 -0.29 -13.07 -10.42
N ILE A 79 -0.43 -13.23 -11.74
CA ILE A 79 -1.15 -14.35 -12.34
C ILE A 79 -0.15 -15.43 -12.75
N LEU A 80 -0.38 -16.66 -12.27
CA LEU A 80 0.29 -17.86 -12.75
C LEU A 80 -0.51 -18.43 -13.93
N LYS A 81 0.06 -18.37 -15.12
CA LYS A 81 -0.58 -18.84 -16.35
C LYS A 81 -0.15 -20.27 -16.72
N GLY A 82 -1.10 -21.03 -17.26
CA GLY A 82 -0.79 -22.28 -17.96
C GLY A 82 -0.25 -22.04 -19.37
N GLU A 83 -0.30 -23.08 -20.21
CA GLU A 83 0.07 -23.00 -21.62
C GLU A 83 -0.87 -22.09 -22.41
N PHE A 84 -2.17 -22.16 -22.11
CA PHE A 84 -3.19 -21.36 -22.77
C PHE A 84 -3.50 -20.08 -21.99
N PHE A 85 -2.91 -18.97 -22.43
CA PHE A 85 -3.23 -17.63 -21.94
C PHE A 85 -3.03 -16.65 -23.10
N PRO A 86 -4.08 -16.42 -23.91
CA PRO A 86 -3.98 -15.68 -25.16
C PRO A 86 -3.66 -14.20 -24.92
N PHE A 87 -3.22 -13.52 -25.98
CA PHE A 87 -2.88 -12.10 -25.93
C PHE A 87 -4.01 -11.24 -25.35
N GLU A 88 -5.26 -11.56 -25.66
CA GLU A 88 -6.42 -10.86 -25.11
C GLU A 88 -6.50 -10.95 -23.57
N GLU A 89 -6.19 -12.11 -23.00
CA GLU A 89 -6.18 -12.28 -21.54
C GLU A 89 -5.01 -11.51 -20.90
N ALA A 90 -3.86 -11.47 -21.56
CA ALA A 90 -2.73 -10.64 -21.13
C ALA A 90 -3.03 -9.13 -21.21
N ALA A 91 -3.72 -8.69 -22.27
CA ALA A 91 -4.15 -7.30 -22.41
C ALA A 91 -5.15 -6.92 -21.31
N LYS A 92 -6.12 -7.79 -21.01
CA LYS A 92 -7.05 -7.61 -19.89
C LYS A 92 -6.31 -7.54 -18.55
N ALA A 93 -5.35 -8.43 -18.33
CA ALA A 93 -4.57 -8.45 -17.09
C ALA A 93 -3.81 -7.13 -16.89
N ALA A 94 -3.14 -6.63 -17.93
CA ALA A 94 -2.47 -5.34 -17.89
C ALA A 94 -3.43 -4.17 -17.64
N HIS A 95 -4.58 -4.15 -18.34
CA HIS A 95 -5.61 -3.12 -18.20
C HIS A 95 -6.21 -3.10 -16.78
N LEU A 96 -6.54 -4.27 -16.22
CA LEU A 96 -7.08 -4.40 -14.86
C LEU A 96 -6.03 -4.19 -13.76
N GLY A 97 -4.75 -4.02 -14.11
CA GLY A 97 -3.73 -3.65 -13.14
C GLY A 97 -3.05 -4.82 -12.43
N VAL A 98 -2.93 -5.96 -13.10
CA VAL A 98 -2.04 -7.05 -12.70
C VAL A 98 -0.58 -6.61 -12.83
N ASN A 99 0.23 -6.89 -11.81
CA ASN A 99 1.65 -6.47 -11.77
C ASN A 99 2.53 -7.38 -12.63
N GLY A 100 2.14 -8.65 -12.79
CA GLY A 100 2.81 -9.55 -13.71
C GLY A 100 2.05 -10.83 -14.00
N VAL A 101 2.35 -11.40 -15.15
CA VAL A 101 1.89 -12.72 -15.55
C VAL A 101 3.13 -13.60 -15.76
N VAL A 102 3.18 -14.73 -15.06
CA VAL A 102 4.32 -15.66 -15.01
C VAL A 102 3.80 -17.05 -15.34
N ARG A 103 4.56 -17.88 -16.04
CA ARG A 103 4.16 -19.29 -16.24
C ARG A 103 4.15 -20.03 -14.91
N GLU A 104 3.19 -20.92 -14.75
CA GLU A 104 3.10 -21.86 -13.63
C GLU A 104 4.10 -23.02 -13.80
N ASP A 105 5.35 -22.69 -14.10
CA ASP A 105 6.47 -23.61 -14.23
C ASP A 105 7.66 -23.00 -13.50
N PHE A 106 7.78 -23.32 -12.21
CA PHE A 106 8.89 -22.86 -11.37
C PHE A 106 10.15 -23.72 -11.54
N ALA A 107 10.15 -24.76 -12.38
CA ALA A 107 11.38 -25.45 -12.76
C ALA A 107 12.19 -24.61 -13.77
N ASP A 108 11.53 -23.76 -14.55
CA ASP A 108 12.17 -22.76 -15.40
C ASP A 108 12.74 -21.62 -14.54
N ARG A 109 14.08 -21.56 -14.47
CA ARG A 109 14.80 -20.52 -13.72
C ARG A 109 14.50 -19.10 -14.20
N SER A 110 14.14 -18.92 -15.48
CA SER A 110 13.84 -17.60 -16.03
C SER A 110 12.48 -17.08 -15.53
N GLU A 111 11.45 -17.94 -15.52
CA GLU A 111 10.12 -17.63 -15.00
C GLU A 111 10.16 -17.45 -13.49
N LEU A 112 10.91 -18.29 -12.77
CA LEU A 112 11.16 -18.11 -11.34
C LEU A 112 11.87 -16.77 -11.04
N GLY A 113 12.90 -16.43 -11.82
CA GLY A 113 13.60 -15.15 -11.69
C GLY A 113 12.66 -13.96 -11.93
N ARG A 114 11.74 -14.07 -12.89
CA ARG A 114 10.71 -13.06 -13.16
C ARG A 114 9.74 -12.92 -11.99
N PHE A 115 9.25 -14.04 -11.44
CA PHE A 115 8.39 -14.07 -10.25
C PHE A 115 9.02 -13.33 -9.07
N GLN A 116 10.26 -13.68 -8.74
CA GLN A 116 11.00 -13.06 -7.64
C GLN A 116 11.31 -11.58 -7.91
N LYS A 117 11.67 -11.23 -9.15
CA LYS A 117 11.99 -9.83 -9.52
C LYS A 117 10.78 -8.91 -9.38
N ILE A 118 9.58 -9.39 -9.74
CA ILE A 118 8.35 -8.61 -9.53
C ILE A 118 8.20 -8.33 -8.04
N LEU A 119 8.22 -9.37 -7.20
CA LEU A 119 8.01 -9.22 -5.75
C LEU A 119 9.07 -8.32 -5.10
N LYS A 120 10.36 -8.54 -5.37
CA LYS A 120 11.46 -7.73 -4.81
C LYS A 120 11.33 -6.25 -5.12
N ARG A 121 10.93 -5.89 -6.34
CA ARG A 121 10.74 -4.48 -6.73
C ARG A 121 9.74 -3.78 -5.81
N TYR A 122 8.69 -4.46 -5.39
CA TYR A 122 7.66 -3.86 -4.54
C TYR A 122 8.03 -3.96 -3.06
N ILE A 123 8.76 -4.99 -2.63
CA ILE A 123 9.30 -5.06 -1.26
C ILE A 123 10.34 -3.98 -1.03
N GLU A 124 11.25 -3.71 -1.96
CA GLU A 124 12.22 -2.62 -1.82
C GLU A 124 11.53 -1.25 -1.78
N VAL A 125 10.44 -1.08 -2.53
CA VAL A 125 9.61 0.13 -2.50
C VAL A 125 8.84 0.23 -1.18
N ASP A 126 8.33 -0.89 -0.66
CA ASP A 126 7.57 -0.93 0.59
C ASP A 126 8.47 -0.81 1.82
N GLU A 127 9.61 -1.50 1.88
CA GLU A 127 10.64 -1.30 2.91
C GLU A 127 11.16 0.13 2.92
N ALA A 128 11.33 0.79 1.77
CA ALA A 128 11.63 2.21 1.75
C ALA A 128 10.48 3.04 2.35
N ARG A 129 9.22 2.74 2.02
CA ARG A 129 8.04 3.40 2.61
C ARG A 129 7.86 3.14 4.11
N ILE A 130 8.13 1.92 4.58
CA ILE A 130 7.99 1.48 5.98
C ILE A 130 9.18 1.98 6.81
N SER A 131 10.40 1.92 6.28
CA SER A 131 11.60 2.44 6.93
C SER A 131 11.59 3.97 7.06
N ASP A 132 10.91 4.68 6.17
CA ASP A 132 10.73 6.14 6.25
C ASP A 132 9.47 6.56 7.04
N ARG A 133 8.61 5.62 7.44
CA ARG A 133 7.43 5.95 8.25
C ARG A 133 7.82 6.10 9.72
N GLN A 134 7.81 7.33 10.18
CA GLN A 134 8.13 7.70 11.55
C GLN A 134 6.85 7.97 12.34
N GLN A 135 6.77 7.43 13.55
CA GLN A 135 5.80 7.87 14.55
C GLN A 135 6.36 9.14 15.21
N PRO A 136 5.65 10.29 15.14
CA PRO A 136 6.08 11.49 15.84
C PRO A 136 6.18 11.27 17.35
N ASP A 137 7.27 11.75 17.96
CA ASP A 137 7.45 11.78 19.41
C ASP A 137 7.14 13.17 20.00
N GLU A 138 7.16 13.32 21.33
CA GLU A 138 6.88 14.59 22.04
C GLU A 138 7.74 15.79 21.57
N TRP A 139 8.92 15.54 21.01
CA TRP A 139 9.84 16.57 20.52
C TRP A 139 9.69 16.86 19.03
N ASP A 140 8.94 16.03 18.29
CA ASP A 140 8.65 16.28 16.88
C ASP A 140 7.54 17.33 16.77
N ARG A 141 7.77 18.31 15.91
CA ARG A 141 6.88 19.46 15.69
C ARG A 141 6.11 19.27 14.39
N LEU A 142 5.43 18.14 14.30
CA LEU A 142 4.62 17.75 13.16
C LEU A 142 3.14 17.85 13.53
N ASP A 143 2.40 18.72 12.84
CA ASP A 143 0.95 18.82 12.95
C ASP A 143 0.34 18.81 11.55
N PHE A 144 -0.86 18.26 11.41
CA PHE A 144 -1.60 18.28 10.16
C PHE A 144 -3.03 18.74 10.42
N THR A 145 -3.51 19.65 9.59
CA THR A 145 -4.90 20.11 9.60
C THR A 145 -5.36 20.31 8.18
N PHE A 146 -6.65 20.14 7.91
CA PHE A 146 -7.18 20.39 6.58
C PHE A 146 -8.60 20.95 6.61
N GLY A 147 -8.98 21.65 5.55
CA GLY A 147 -10.37 22.02 5.30
C GLY A 147 -11.13 20.85 4.69
N HIS A 148 -12.29 20.51 5.25
CA HIS A 148 -13.16 19.48 4.68
C HIS A 148 -13.61 19.89 3.27
N PRO A 149 -13.41 19.06 2.23
CA PRO A 149 -13.59 19.48 0.82
C PRO A 149 -15.01 19.93 0.48
N ARG A 150 -16.03 19.34 1.12
CA ARG A 150 -17.45 19.71 0.90
C ARG A 150 -17.99 20.78 1.84
N THR A 151 -17.80 20.59 3.15
CA THR A 151 -18.37 21.47 4.19
C THR A 151 -17.49 22.67 4.52
N LEU A 152 -16.22 22.66 4.09
CA LEU A 152 -15.17 23.64 4.43
C LEU A 152 -14.89 23.75 5.94
N ALA A 153 -15.41 22.81 6.75
CA ALA A 153 -15.13 22.75 8.16
C ALA A 153 -13.64 22.44 8.39
N LEU A 154 -13.02 23.11 9.35
CA LEU A 154 -11.64 22.81 9.73
C LEU A 154 -11.60 21.45 10.46
N VAL A 155 -10.77 20.55 9.96
CA VAL A 155 -10.48 19.25 10.58
C VAL A 155 -9.09 19.32 11.21
N SER A 156 -9.06 19.16 12.53
CA SER A 156 -7.85 19.00 13.34
C SER A 156 -7.72 17.58 13.87
N GLY A 157 -6.52 17.25 14.33
CA GLY A 157 -6.22 15.93 14.86
C GLY A 157 -4.73 15.74 15.08
N ARG A 158 -4.33 14.47 15.19
CA ARG A 158 -2.93 14.08 15.40
C ARG A 158 -2.42 13.18 14.29
N ILE A 159 -1.14 13.35 13.97
CA ILE A 159 -0.43 12.46 13.06
C ILE A 159 0.01 11.22 13.85
N GLU A 160 -0.46 10.04 13.44
CA GLU A 160 -0.04 8.76 14.02
C GLU A 160 1.30 8.30 13.42
N THR A 161 1.44 8.42 12.10
CA THR A 161 2.70 8.14 11.38
C THR A 161 2.84 9.06 10.18
N ILE A 162 4.07 9.37 9.78
CA ILE A 162 4.35 10.19 8.60
C ILE A 162 5.58 9.68 7.84
N SER A 163 5.60 9.85 6.53
CA SER A 163 6.77 9.69 5.66
C SER A 163 6.82 10.83 4.65
N ALA A 164 7.80 10.80 3.75
CA ALA A 164 7.87 11.77 2.64
C ALA A 164 6.72 11.65 1.61
N THR A 165 5.92 10.58 1.67
CA THR A 165 4.87 10.29 0.66
C THR A 165 3.46 10.33 1.21
N GLY A 166 3.28 10.44 2.52
CA GLY A 166 1.96 10.51 3.13
C GLY A 166 1.98 10.40 4.65
N LEU A 167 0.80 10.40 5.25
CA LEU A 167 0.63 10.33 6.70
C LEU A 167 -0.61 9.53 7.10
N SER A 168 -0.62 9.07 8.35
CA SER A 168 -1.79 8.53 9.03
C SER A 168 -2.26 9.53 10.07
N PHE A 169 -3.57 9.73 10.17
CA PHE A 169 -4.15 10.82 10.93
C PHE A 169 -5.37 10.36 11.72
N LEU A 170 -5.43 10.77 12.99
CA LEU A 170 -6.60 10.59 13.83
C LEU A 170 -7.26 11.95 14.02
N ALA A 171 -8.44 12.12 13.43
CA ALA A 171 -9.25 13.33 13.60
C ALA A 171 -9.76 13.46 15.04
N ASP A 172 -9.75 14.66 15.59
CA ASP A 172 -10.28 14.94 16.93
C ASP A 172 -11.79 14.68 17.00
N PHE A 173 -12.49 14.94 15.89
CA PHE A 173 -13.93 14.77 15.75
C PHE A 173 -14.25 13.88 14.53
N PRO A 174 -14.32 12.55 14.70
CA PRO A 174 -14.56 11.62 13.59
C PRO A 174 -15.85 11.89 12.80
N ALA A 175 -16.86 12.50 13.42
CA ALA A 175 -18.12 12.86 12.76
C ALA A 175 -17.92 13.90 11.62
N LEU A 176 -16.86 14.72 11.69
CA LEU A 176 -16.57 15.72 10.65
C LEU A 176 -15.96 15.12 9.39
N VAL A 177 -15.46 13.88 9.47
CA VAL A 177 -14.79 13.20 8.35
C VAL A 177 -15.55 11.95 7.90
N ALA A 178 -16.73 11.69 8.48
CA ALA A 178 -17.46 10.44 8.27
C ALA A 178 -17.95 10.25 6.82
N ASP A 179 -18.13 11.33 6.07
CA ASP A 179 -18.56 11.32 4.66
C ASP A 179 -17.40 11.36 3.66
N LEU A 180 -16.15 11.34 4.13
CA LEU A 180 -14.98 11.26 3.24
C LEU A 180 -14.77 9.83 2.75
N GLU A 181 -14.52 9.69 1.46
CA GLU A 181 -14.30 8.40 0.80
C GLU A 181 -12.87 8.31 0.26
N PRO A 182 -12.30 7.10 0.15
CA PRO A 182 -11.06 6.90 -0.59
C PRO A 182 -11.13 7.52 -1.99
N GLY A 183 -10.13 8.31 -2.35
CA GLY A 183 -10.07 9.08 -3.59
C GLY A 183 -10.52 10.54 -3.47
N ASP A 184 -11.16 10.95 -2.37
CA ASP A 184 -11.47 12.36 -2.14
C ASP A 184 -10.19 13.18 -2.06
N MET A 185 -10.16 14.30 -2.79
CA MET A 185 -9.05 15.24 -2.79
C MET A 185 -9.21 16.26 -1.67
N ILE A 186 -8.14 16.46 -0.91
CA ILE A 186 -8.02 17.52 0.09
C ILE A 186 -7.07 18.56 -0.48
N GLU A 187 -7.63 19.61 -1.06
CA GLU A 187 -6.84 20.70 -1.64
C GLU A 187 -6.21 21.58 -0.54
N ASP A 188 -6.99 21.90 0.49
CA ASP A 188 -6.60 22.80 1.58
C ASP A 188 -5.98 22.05 2.78
N GLY A 189 -5.01 21.19 2.51
CA GLY A 189 -4.20 20.53 3.54
C GLY A 189 -3.03 21.41 3.97
N SER A 190 -2.72 21.44 5.27
CA SER A 190 -1.59 22.17 5.84
C SER A 190 -0.79 21.29 6.78
N LEU A 191 0.50 21.16 6.52
CA LEU A 191 1.43 20.37 7.32
C LEU A 191 2.43 21.31 8.00
N ARG A 192 2.52 21.24 9.34
CA ARG A 192 3.60 21.88 10.07
C ARG A 192 4.83 20.99 10.05
N VAL A 193 5.97 21.58 9.68
CA VAL A 193 7.30 20.97 9.75
C VAL A 193 8.21 21.90 10.54
N ASP A 194 8.62 21.49 11.75
CA ASP A 194 9.31 22.35 12.72
C ASP A 194 8.58 23.66 13.05
N ARG A 195 8.96 24.75 12.38
CA ARG A 195 8.43 26.11 12.57
C ARG A 195 7.60 26.58 11.39
N ASP A 196 7.75 25.90 10.25
CA ASP A 196 7.14 26.28 9.01
C ASP A 196 5.85 25.49 8.80
N ILE A 197 4.89 26.11 8.13
CA ILE A 197 3.63 25.48 7.74
C ILE A 197 3.61 25.50 6.22
N VAL A 198 3.61 24.30 5.63
CA VAL A 198 3.66 24.11 4.18
C VAL A 198 2.29 23.63 3.67
N PRO A 199 1.88 24.09 2.47
CA PRO A 199 0.74 23.49 1.78
C PRO A 199 0.99 22.01 1.55
N CYS A 200 -0.01 21.19 1.87
CA CYS A 200 0.08 19.75 1.78
C CYS A 200 -1.23 19.19 1.19
N PRO A 201 -1.48 19.41 -0.11
CA PRO A 201 -2.60 18.77 -0.78
C PRO A 201 -2.42 17.25 -0.71
N CYS A 202 -3.51 16.52 -0.53
CA CYS A 202 -3.43 15.08 -0.37
C CYS A 202 -4.73 14.38 -0.76
N VAL A 203 -4.60 13.11 -1.12
CA VAL A 203 -5.75 12.25 -1.43
C VAL A 203 -6.01 11.33 -0.23
N VAL A 204 -7.29 11.20 0.14
CA VAL A 204 -7.74 10.21 1.11
C VAL A 204 -7.49 8.82 0.53
N VAL A 205 -6.63 8.02 1.15
CA VAL A 205 -6.40 6.62 0.77
C VAL A 205 -7.33 5.68 1.52
N ARG A 206 -7.60 6.01 2.79
CA ARG A 206 -8.48 5.24 3.67
C ARG A 206 -9.13 6.16 4.68
N ASN A 207 -10.43 5.98 4.90
CA ASN A 207 -11.16 6.65 5.97
C ASN A 207 -11.74 5.62 6.95
N GLY A 208 -11.07 5.45 8.09
CA GLY A 208 -11.48 4.55 9.17
C GLY A 208 -11.19 5.18 10.53
N ALA A 209 -11.00 4.37 11.58
CA ALA A 209 -10.62 4.89 12.89
C ALA A 209 -9.34 5.73 12.84
N VAL A 210 -8.40 5.37 11.95
CA VAL A 210 -7.24 6.19 11.57
C VAL A 210 -7.27 6.38 10.06
N MET A 211 -7.36 7.64 9.64
CA MET A 211 -7.33 8.04 8.24
C MET A 211 -5.93 7.87 7.67
N ALA A 212 -5.83 7.55 6.38
CA ALA A 212 -4.59 7.53 5.65
C ALA A 212 -4.65 8.51 4.48
N PHE A 213 -3.60 9.29 4.33
CA PHE A 213 -3.45 10.29 3.28
C PHE A 213 -2.18 10.01 2.48
N LYS A 214 -2.25 10.24 1.17
CA LYS A 214 -1.12 10.26 0.26
C LYS A 214 -0.93 11.69 -0.21
N PHE A 215 0.28 12.21 -0.08
CA PHE A 215 0.56 13.58 -0.52
C PHE A 215 0.42 13.66 -2.04
N ASP A 216 -0.20 14.74 -2.48
CA ASP A 216 -0.40 15.04 -3.89
C ASP A 216 0.08 16.46 -4.16
N SER A 217 0.83 16.64 -5.24
CA SER A 217 1.18 17.97 -5.74
C SER A 217 1.89 18.92 -4.74
N MET A 218 2.60 18.40 -3.72
CA MET A 218 3.47 19.22 -2.87
C MET A 218 4.63 19.81 -3.68
N GLU A 219 5.01 21.06 -3.36
CA GLU A 219 6.17 21.69 -4.01
C GLU A 219 7.46 20.93 -3.66
N SER A 220 8.39 20.84 -4.63
CA SER A 220 9.65 20.11 -4.43
C SER A 220 10.50 20.65 -3.28
N LYS A 221 10.36 21.95 -2.98
CA LYS A 221 11.04 22.58 -1.84
C LYS A 221 10.47 22.09 -0.50
N ASP A 222 9.15 22.07 -0.37
CA ASP A 222 8.46 21.66 0.87
C ASP A 222 8.63 20.17 1.14
N LEU A 223 8.64 19.35 0.08
CA LEU A 223 8.93 17.93 0.17
C LEU A 223 10.38 17.67 0.62
N ALA A 224 11.34 18.45 0.10
CA ALA A 224 12.74 18.36 0.54
C ALA A 224 12.91 18.78 2.02
N GLU A 225 12.15 19.78 2.47
CA GLU A 225 12.13 20.22 3.87
C GLU A 225 11.59 19.13 4.80
N LEU A 226 10.47 18.51 4.43
CA LEU A 226 9.91 17.37 5.16
C LEU A 226 10.90 16.20 5.20
N GLU A 227 11.51 15.82 4.07
CA GLU A 227 12.50 14.75 4.03
C GLU A 227 13.70 15.03 4.95
N GLN A 228 14.22 16.26 4.89
CA GLN A 228 15.34 16.67 5.74
C GLN A 228 14.93 16.63 7.22
N TYR A 229 13.71 17.05 7.54
CA TYR A 229 13.16 16.95 8.87
C TYR A 229 13.13 15.48 9.33
N LEU A 230 12.51 14.58 8.58
CA LEU A 230 12.41 13.16 8.95
C LEU A 230 13.80 12.50 9.09
N LYS A 231 14.77 12.80 8.22
CA LYS A 231 16.13 12.26 8.29
C LYS A 231 16.91 12.70 9.53
N SER A 232 16.64 13.90 10.04
CA SER A 232 17.33 14.46 11.22
C SER A 232 16.69 14.07 12.57
N ARG A 233 15.76 13.12 12.58
CA ARG A 233 15.08 12.66 13.81
C ARG A 233 16.05 12.13 14.87
N THR A 234 17.06 11.34 14.50
CA THR A 234 18.03 10.77 15.45
C THR A 234 18.78 11.85 16.22
N GLU A 235 19.18 12.93 15.56
CA GLU A 235 19.84 14.08 16.19
C GLU A 235 18.88 14.83 17.14
N ARG A 236 17.62 14.98 16.74
CA ARG A 236 16.58 15.59 17.59
C ARG A 236 16.23 14.74 18.81
N GLN A 237 16.16 13.41 18.65
CA GLN A 237 15.92 12.47 19.75
C GLN A 237 17.04 12.56 20.80
N ILE A 238 18.30 12.57 20.36
CA ILE A 238 19.46 12.75 21.26
C ILE A 238 19.38 14.11 21.98
N THR A 239 19.06 15.18 21.25
CA THR A 239 18.95 16.52 21.81
C THR A 239 17.78 16.66 22.80
N GLY A 240 16.65 16.01 22.52
CA GLY A 240 15.46 16.01 23.38
C GLY A 240 15.70 15.26 24.70
N LEU A 241 16.40 14.13 24.64
CA LEU A 241 16.79 13.36 25.83
C LEU A 241 17.82 14.09 26.71
N LEU A 242 18.71 14.88 26.12
CA LEU A 242 19.73 15.66 26.85
C LEU A 242 19.18 16.96 27.49
N LYS A 243 17.95 17.38 27.16
CA LYS A 243 17.30 18.59 27.69
C LYS A 243 16.22 18.31 28.75
N LYS A 244 15.95 17.04 29.08
CA LYS A 244 15.17 16.62 30.25
C LYS A 244 16.11 16.37 31.44
#